data_AF-A0A6M4GGE1-F1
#
_entry.id   AF-A0A6M4GGE1-F1
#
_cell.length_a   1.000
_cell.length_b   1.000
_cell.length_c   1.000
_cell.angle_alpha   90.00
_cell.angle_beta   90.00
_cell.angle_gamma   90.00
#
_symmetry.space_group_name_H-M   'P 1'
#
loop_
_entity.id
_entity.type
_entity.pdbx_description
1 polymer ?
#
loop_
_entity_poly.entity_id
_entity_poly.type
_entity_poly.pdbx_seq_one_letter_code
_entity_poly.pdbx_strand_id
1 'polypeptide(L)'
;MEEARKKLGLTQRDLARELGMGVRWLREIEGGNPRSRLDDHLVCAYRLGLSTGHILIPLLFAGQKMCFPHQLATGDLSDLERMCIELIAQRNLDHLTQALTPAWSAVAVPVAAGL
;
A
#
# COMPACT_ATOMS: atom_id res chain seq x y z
N MET A 1 -15.32 -0.14 -4.95
CA MET A 1 -15.57 1.25 -4.52
C MET A 1 -17.04 1.48 -4.19
N GLU A 2 -17.96 1.24 -5.12
CA GLU A 2 -19.40 1.45 -4.88
C GLU A 2 -19.90 0.77 -3.60
N GLU A 3 -19.62 -0.52 -3.44
CA GLU A 3 -20.04 -1.28 -2.26
C GLU A 3 -19.44 -0.76 -0.95
N ALA A 4 -18.20 -0.26 -0.98
CA ALA A 4 -17.57 0.36 0.18
C ALA A 4 -18.25 1.69 0.55
N ARG A 5 -18.53 2.55 -0.44
CA ARG A 5 -19.28 3.79 -0.23
C ARG A 5 -20.66 3.51 0.36
N LYS A 6 -21.38 2.51 -0.17
CA LYS A 6 -22.69 2.08 0.36
C LYS A 6 -22.61 1.58 1.79
N LYS A 7 -21.58 0.80 2.15
CA LYS A 7 -21.35 0.33 3.54
C LYS A 7 -21.16 1.48 4.53
N LEU A 8 -20.58 2.59 4.08
CA LEU A 8 -20.43 3.82 4.88
C LEU A 8 -21.67 4.71 4.90
N GLY A 9 -22.76 4.31 4.21
CA GLY A 9 -24.00 5.10 4.14
C GLY A 9 -23.90 6.37 3.29
N LEU A 10 -22.83 6.53 2.50
CA LEU A 10 -22.60 7.73 1.70
C LEU A 10 -23.32 7.66 0.36
N THR A 11 -23.95 8.75 -0.09
CA THR A 11 -24.41 8.85 -1.49
C THR A 11 -23.26 9.23 -2.42
N GLN A 12 -23.41 9.02 -3.74
CA GLN A 12 -22.44 9.53 -4.72
C GLN A 12 -22.28 11.06 -4.60
N ARG A 13 -23.34 11.79 -4.25
CA ARG A 13 -23.28 13.24 -4.09
C ARG A 13 -22.45 13.64 -2.87
N ASP A 14 -22.54 12.89 -1.77
CA ASP A 14 -21.82 13.20 -0.54
C ASP A 14 -20.32 12.94 -0.72
N LEU A 15 -19.96 11.77 -1.24
CA LEU A 15 -18.56 11.44 -1.50
C LEU A 15 -17.95 12.37 -2.56
N ALA A 16 -18.66 12.69 -3.64
CA ALA A 16 -18.17 13.64 -4.65
C ALA A 16 -17.94 15.03 -4.04
N ARG A 17 -18.84 15.50 -3.17
CA ARG A 17 -18.66 16.78 -2.45
C ARG A 17 -17.44 16.75 -1.55
N GLU A 18 -17.25 15.68 -0.77
CA GLU A 18 -16.08 15.52 0.12
C GLU A 18 -14.75 15.50 -0.65
N LEU A 19 -14.77 14.98 -1.88
CA LEU A 19 -13.63 14.94 -2.78
C LEU A 19 -13.42 16.23 -3.58
N GLY A 20 -14.36 17.18 -3.53
CA GLY A 20 -14.33 18.38 -4.38
C GLY A 20 -14.57 18.08 -5.87
N MET A 21 -15.23 16.96 -6.18
CA MET A 21 -15.44 16.45 -7.54
C MET A 21 -16.91 16.48 -7.97
N GLY A 22 -17.14 16.36 -9.28
CA GLY A 22 -18.49 16.22 -9.82
C GLY A 22 -19.08 14.82 -9.60
N VAL A 23 -20.39 14.72 -9.39
CA VAL A 23 -21.09 13.42 -9.25
C VAL A 23 -20.93 12.53 -10.50
N ARG A 24 -20.88 13.15 -11.69
CA ARG A 24 -20.58 12.44 -12.94
C ARG A 24 -19.21 11.79 -12.91
N TRP A 25 -18.19 12.51 -12.43
CA TRP A 25 -16.84 11.97 -12.30
C TRP A 25 -16.84 10.73 -11.40
N LEU A 26 -17.48 10.80 -10.22
CA LEU A 26 -17.54 9.66 -9.31
C LEU A 26 -18.27 8.46 -9.92
N ARG A 27 -19.34 8.71 -10.68
CA ARG A 27 -20.06 7.65 -11.41
C ARG A 27 -19.18 6.96 -12.45
N GLU A 28 -18.35 7.72 -13.17
CA GLU A 28 -17.40 7.17 -14.15
C GLU A 28 -16.33 6.32 -13.45
N ILE A 29 -15.85 6.74 -12.28
CA ILE A 29 -14.92 5.94 -11.45
C ILE A 29 -15.59 4.64 -10.99
N GLU A 30 -16.76 4.71 -10.35
CA GLU A 30 -17.49 3.54 -9.85
C GLU A 30 -17.89 2.57 -10.98
N GLY A 31 -18.20 3.11 -12.16
CA GLY A 31 -18.54 2.34 -13.36
C GLY A 31 -17.34 1.72 -14.08
N GLY A 32 -16.11 1.93 -13.59
CA GLY A 32 -14.90 1.35 -14.17
C GLY A 32 -14.48 1.96 -15.50
N ASN A 33 -14.64 3.28 -15.68
CA ASN A 33 -14.20 3.98 -16.88
C ASN A 33 -12.69 3.71 -17.15
N PRO A 34 -12.32 3.03 -18.24
CA PRO A 34 -10.91 2.66 -18.49
C PRO A 34 -10.00 3.87 -18.75
N ARG A 35 -10.57 5.07 -18.95
CA ARG A 35 -9.81 6.33 -19.14
C ARG A 35 -9.54 7.08 -17.83
N SER A 36 -10.14 6.68 -16.72
CA SER A 36 -9.86 7.29 -15.41
C SER A 36 -8.39 7.10 -15.04
N ARG A 37 -7.80 8.09 -14.37
CA ARG A 37 -6.39 8.02 -13.97
C ARG A 37 -6.24 7.11 -12.75
N LEU A 38 -5.05 6.57 -12.57
CA LEU A 38 -4.69 5.81 -11.36
C LEU A 38 -4.95 6.64 -10.09
N ASP A 39 -4.55 7.91 -10.09
CA ASP A 39 -4.72 8.83 -8.95
C ASP A 39 -6.19 9.00 -8.56
N ASP A 40 -7.11 8.97 -9.52
CA ASP A 40 -8.55 9.10 -9.28
C ASP A 40 -9.06 7.92 -8.42
N HIS A 41 -8.57 6.71 -8.72
CA HIS A 41 -8.90 5.50 -7.98
C HIS A 41 -8.28 5.51 -6.57
N LEU A 42 -7.04 5.96 -6.46
CA LEU A 42 -6.32 6.04 -5.19
C LEU A 42 -6.97 7.03 -4.21
N VAL A 43 -7.37 8.21 -4.70
CA VAL A 43 -8.05 9.23 -3.88
C VAL A 43 -9.38 8.70 -3.34
N CYS A 44 -10.16 8.01 -4.18
CA CYS A 44 -11.41 7.36 -3.75
C CYS A 44 -11.13 6.26 -2.71
N ALA A 45 -10.15 5.39 -2.96
CA ALA A 45 -9.80 4.29 -2.07
C ALA A 45 -9.36 4.82 -0.69
N TYR A 46 -8.48 5.83 -0.68
CA TYR A 46 -8.02 6.49 0.54
C TYR A 46 -9.17 7.05 1.37
N ARG A 47 -10.11 7.78 0.73
CA ARG A 47 -11.26 8.34 1.45
C ARG A 47 -12.21 7.29 2.01
N LEU A 48 -12.34 6.16 1.34
CA LEU A 48 -13.20 5.07 1.76
C LEU A 48 -12.50 4.10 2.74
N GLY A 49 -11.24 4.35 3.10
CA GLY A 49 -10.45 3.46 3.95
C GLY A 49 -10.24 2.08 3.33
N LEU A 50 -10.22 2.01 2.00
CA LEU A 50 -10.01 0.77 1.27
C LEU A 50 -8.53 0.47 1.10
N SER A 51 -8.19 -0.81 1.20
CA SER A 51 -6.89 -1.30 0.75
C SER A 51 -6.62 -0.87 -0.69
N THR A 52 -5.40 -0.39 -0.93
CA THR A 52 -4.92 -0.09 -2.28
C THR A 52 -4.18 -1.28 -2.89
N GLY A 53 -4.11 -2.40 -2.16
CA GLY A 53 -3.43 -3.63 -2.55
C GLY A 53 -3.90 -4.18 -3.89
N HIS A 54 -5.20 -4.12 -4.20
CA HIS A 54 -5.75 -4.59 -5.49
C HIS A 54 -5.26 -3.81 -6.70
N ILE A 55 -4.67 -2.64 -6.49
CA ILE A 55 -4.05 -1.81 -7.53
C ILE A 55 -2.53 -1.95 -7.48
N LEU A 56 -1.94 -1.73 -6.30
CA LEU A 56 -0.48 -1.67 -6.15
C LEU A 56 0.20 -3.03 -6.30
N ILE A 57 -0.38 -4.11 -5.76
CA ILE A 57 0.26 -5.44 -5.80
C ILE A 57 0.35 -5.96 -7.24
N PRO A 58 -0.71 -5.93 -8.07
CA PRO A 58 -0.58 -6.28 -9.48
C PRO A 58 0.45 -5.43 -10.22
N LEU A 59 0.56 -4.13 -9.92
CA LEU A 59 1.56 -3.25 -10.51
C LEU A 59 3.00 -3.66 -10.12
N LEU A 60 3.23 -4.09 -8.88
CA LEU A 60 4.53 -4.60 -8.44
C LEU A 60 4.92 -5.87 -9.20
N PHE A 61 3.98 -6.80 -9.41
CA PHE A 61 4.21 -8.00 -10.22
C PHE A 61 4.53 -7.64 -11.67
N ALA A 62 3.72 -6.76 -12.29
CA ALA A 62 3.93 -6.31 -13.65
C ALA A 62 5.29 -5.62 -13.84
N GLY A 63 5.70 -4.78 -12.89
CA GLY A 63 7.01 -4.11 -12.90
C GLY A 63 8.20 -5.08 -12.88
N GLN A 64 8.00 -6.29 -12.34
CA GLN A 64 8.98 -7.37 -12.34
C GLN A 64 8.77 -8.40 -13.47
N LYS A 65 7.88 -8.11 -14.43
CA LYS A 65 7.50 -9.02 -15.53
C LYS A 65 6.97 -10.37 -15.04
N MET A 66 6.30 -10.38 -13.89
CA MET A 66 5.66 -11.55 -13.32
C MET A 66 4.15 -11.52 -13.53
N CYS A 67 3.53 -12.70 -13.65
CA CYS A 67 2.08 -12.81 -13.71
C CYS A 67 1.47 -12.62 -12.31
N PHE A 68 0.48 -11.75 -12.19
CA PHE A 68 -0.30 -11.62 -10.96
C PHE A 68 -1.28 -12.80 -10.82
N PRO A 69 -1.21 -13.59 -9.73
CA PRO A 69 -2.11 -14.72 -9.53
C PRO A 69 -3.57 -14.26 -9.38
N HIS A 70 -4.46 -14.74 -10.25
CA HIS A 70 -5.86 -14.33 -10.25
C HIS A 70 -6.59 -14.66 -8.93
N GLN A 71 -6.14 -15.70 -8.23
CA GLN A 71 -6.67 -16.10 -6.92
C GLN A 71 -6.46 -15.02 -5.85
N LEU A 72 -5.45 -14.16 -6.00
CA LEU A 72 -5.22 -13.01 -5.12
C LEU A 72 -6.11 -11.82 -5.49
N ALA A 73 -6.71 -11.81 -6.68
CA ALA A 73 -7.58 -10.70 -7.12
C ALA A 73 -8.93 -10.67 -6.39
N THR A 74 -9.37 -11.79 -5.82
CA THR A 74 -10.70 -11.94 -5.22
C THR A 74 -10.70 -11.85 -3.69
N GLY A 75 -9.53 -11.90 -3.05
CA GLY A 75 -9.38 -11.81 -1.59
C GLY A 75 -9.26 -10.37 -1.08
N ASP A 76 -9.44 -10.16 0.22
CA ASP A 76 -9.00 -8.92 0.87
C ASP A 76 -7.47 -8.90 0.93
N LEU A 77 -6.87 -7.84 0.40
CA LEU A 77 -5.42 -7.67 0.32
C LEU A 77 -4.86 -6.76 1.42
N SER A 78 -5.69 -6.33 2.37
CA SER A 78 -5.28 -5.43 3.46
C SER A 78 -4.14 -6.01 4.30
N ASP A 79 -4.20 -7.30 4.65
CA ASP A 79 -3.13 -7.96 5.41
C ASP A 79 -1.83 -8.05 4.62
N LEU A 80 -1.92 -8.37 3.33
CA LEU A 80 -0.74 -8.43 2.46
C LEU A 80 -0.12 -7.04 2.26
N GLU A 81 -0.94 -6.00 2.10
CA GLU A 81 -0.49 -4.60 2.05
C GLU A 81 0.28 -4.23 3.33
N ARG A 82 -0.24 -4.57 4.51
CA ARG A 82 0.46 -4.37 5.79
C ARG A 82 1.79 -5.13 5.84
N MET A 83 1.82 -6.41 5.46
CA MET A 83 3.05 -7.21 5.44
C MET A 83 4.11 -6.60 4.51
N CYS A 84 3.70 -6.05 3.35
CA CYS A 84 4.62 -5.35 2.45
C CYS A 84 5.23 -4.11 3.12
N ILE A 85 4.43 -3.31 3.84
CA ILE A 85 4.91 -2.13 4.57
C ILE A 85 5.92 -2.54 5.64
N GLU A 86 5.60 -3.57 6.44
CA GLU A 86 6.49 -4.10 7.48
C GLU A 86 7.82 -4.57 6.90
N LEU A 87 7.79 -5.32 5.79
CA LEU A 87 8.99 -5.80 5.11
C LEU A 87 9.86 -4.65 4.58
N ILE A 88 9.25 -3.64 3.95
CA ILE A 88 9.97 -2.45 3.46
C ILE A 88 10.57 -1.69 4.63
N ALA A 89 9.83 -1.48 5.71
CA ALA A 89 10.30 -0.79 6.90
C ALA A 89 11.48 -1.53 7.53
N GLN A 90 11.35 -2.84 7.75
CA GLN A 90 12.40 -3.67 8.33
C GLN A 90 13.68 -3.61 7.51
N ARG A 91 13.58 -3.78 6.18
CA ARG A 91 14.74 -3.70 5.29
C ARG A 91 15.48 -2.36 5.40
N ASN A 92 14.73 -1.26 5.48
CA ASN A 92 15.33 0.07 5.63
C ASN A 92 15.98 0.25 7.01
N LEU A 93 15.36 -0.25 8.08
CA LEU A 93 15.94 -0.23 9.42
C LEU A 93 17.24 -1.05 9.51
N ASP A 94 17.27 -2.23 8.89
CA ASP A 94 18.47 -3.08 8.84
C ASP A 94 19.62 -2.36 8.12
N HIS A 95 19.33 -1.76 6.96
CA HIS A 95 20.30 -0.98 6.20
C HIS A 95 20.82 0.23 7.00
N LEU A 96 19.94 0.97 7.68
CA LEU A 96 20.34 2.09 8.54
C LEU A 96 21.18 1.63 9.73
N THR A 97 20.78 0.54 10.38
CA THR A 97 21.52 -0.04 11.50
C THR A 97 22.92 -0.45 11.06
N GLN A 98 23.05 -1.12 9.91
CA GLN A 98 24.34 -1.50 9.34
C GLN A 98 25.21 -0.29 9.01
N ALA A 99 24.64 0.76 8.41
CA ALA A 99 25.38 1.96 8.04
C ALA A 99 25.85 2.78 9.25
N LEU A 100 25.10 2.73 10.36
CA LEU A 100 25.37 3.51 11.57
C LEU A 100 26.13 2.73 12.66
N THR A 101 26.25 1.40 12.54
CA THR A 101 27.02 0.58 13.49
C THR A 101 28.52 0.76 13.25
N PRO A 102 29.27 1.40 14.17
CA PRO A 102 30.69 1.65 13.97
C PRO A 102 31.51 0.36 14.07
N ALA A 103 32.52 0.21 13.20
CA ALA A 103 33.39 -0.97 13.18
C ALA A 103 34.19 -1.21 14.48
N TRP A 104 34.38 -0.18 15.31
CA TRP A 104 35.10 -0.30 16.58
C TRP A 104 34.27 -0.94 17.71
N SER A 105 32.94 -1.00 17.58
CA SER A 105 32.07 -1.67 18.56
C SER A 105 32.19 -3.20 18.56
N ALA A 106 32.81 -3.78 17.53
CA ALA A 106 33.02 -5.22 17.39
C ALA A 106 34.35 -5.72 17.98
N VAL A 107 35.22 -4.84 18.50
CA VAL A 107 36.42 -5.27 19.22
C VAL A 107 36.01 -5.67 20.63
N ALA A 108 35.55 -6.91 20.77
CA ALA A 108 35.52 -7.59 22.06
C ALA A 108 36.93 -7.52 22.66
N VAL A 109 37.04 -6.84 23.79
CA VAL A 109 38.25 -6.76 24.62
C VAL A 109 38.75 -8.19 24.84
N PRO A 110 40.00 -8.54 24.48
CA PRO A 110 40.54 -9.83 24.86
C PRO A 110 40.61 -9.82 26.39
N VAL A 111 39.83 -10.70 27.02
CA VAL A 111 39.94 -10.96 28.45
C VAL A 111 41.37 -11.45 28.67
N ALA A 112 42.22 -10.54 29.16
CA ALA A 112 43.57 -10.87 29.55
C ALA A 112 43.49 -11.96 30.63
N ALA A 113 43.91 -13.17 30.28
CA ALA A 113 44.18 -14.23 31.24
C ALA A 113 45.32 -13.75 32.14
N GLY A 114 44.97 -13.25 33.33
CA GLY A 114 45.89 -12.91 34.40
C GLY A 114 46.06 -14.12 35.32
N LEU A 115 47.32 -14.56 35.41
CA LEU A 115 47.87 -15.60 36.27
C LEU A 115 47.66 -15.36 37.78
#